data_AF-A0A7Z7QZ24-F1
#
_entry.id   AF-A0A7Z7QZ24-F1
#
_cell.length_a   1.000
_cell.length_b   1.000
_cell.length_c   1.000
_cell.angle_alpha   90.00
_cell.angle_beta   90.00
_cell.angle_gamma   90.00
#
_symmetry.space_group_name_H-M   'P 1'
#
loop_
_entity.id
_entity.type
_entity.pdbx_description
1 polymer ?
#
loop_
_entity_poly.entity_id
_entity_poly.type
_entity_poly.pdbx_seq_one_letter_code
_entity_poly.pdbx_strand_id
1 'polypeptide(L)'
;MSYNNFLQMTTILESTAGDTWVEQVSNIIVQPIFTLILTCLTFLGFVYQLYSKKINAAGIIATLSLLILFLGFLIQGNVNMHSILIFSIGVILVVIELFVVGAVIGIIGMILITISITTLGDNLLFMLANVIVALILTIVEWEILVKIFNRKIPFFG
;
A
#
# COMPACT_ATOMS: atom_id res chain seq x y z
N MET A 1 -36.14 32.93 2.07
CA MET A 1 -35.78 31.50 2.11
C MET A 1 -35.90 31.04 3.56
N SER A 2 -36.74 30.05 3.88
CA SER A 2 -36.87 29.56 5.27
C SER A 2 -35.59 28.83 5.69
N TYR A 3 -35.10 29.03 6.92
CA TYR A 3 -33.90 28.36 7.45
C TYR A 3 -33.98 26.83 7.34
N ASN A 4 -35.18 26.28 7.49
CA ASN A 4 -35.44 24.84 7.33
C ASN A 4 -35.21 24.33 5.90
N ASN A 5 -35.47 25.17 4.89
CA ASN A 5 -35.22 24.81 3.48
C ASN A 5 -33.72 24.84 3.15
N PHE A 6 -32.95 25.71 3.82
CA PHE A 6 -31.50 25.73 3.70
C PHE A 6 -30.88 24.49 4.33
N LEU A 7 -31.32 24.12 5.55
CA LEU A 7 -30.87 22.89 6.21
C LEU A 7 -31.23 21.63 5.42
N GLN A 8 -32.43 21.57 4.84
CA GLN A 8 -32.81 20.45 3.97
C GLN A 8 -31.94 20.39 2.70
N MET A 9 -31.65 21.53 2.08
CA MET A 9 -30.74 21.59 0.93
C MET A 9 -29.33 21.12 1.30
N THR A 10 -28.78 21.54 2.44
CA THR A 10 -27.45 21.08 2.89
C THR A 10 -27.43 19.58 3.19
N THR A 11 -28.46 19.04 3.83
CA THR A 11 -28.54 17.59 4.08
C THR A 11 -28.70 16.77 2.81
N ILE A 12 -29.43 17.28 1.81
CA ILE A 12 -29.60 16.60 0.51
C ILE A 12 -28.26 16.61 -0.24
N LEU A 13 -27.55 17.73 -0.27
CA LEU A 13 -26.24 17.85 -0.92
C LEU A 13 -25.16 16.98 -0.26
N GLU A 14 -25.18 16.87 1.06
CA GLU A 14 -24.28 16.00 1.82
C GLU A 14 -24.59 14.51 1.56
N SER A 15 -25.87 14.15 1.45
CA SER A 15 -26.27 12.78 1.09
C SER A 15 -25.92 12.38 -0.34
N THR A 16 -25.86 13.33 -1.29
CA THR A 16 -25.45 13.03 -2.68
C THR A 16 -23.93 12.98 -2.84
N ALA A 17 -23.18 13.63 -1.93
CA ALA A 17 -21.72 13.59 -1.91
C ALA A 17 -21.19 12.23 -1.40
N GLY A 18 -21.88 11.61 -0.43
CA GLY A 18 -21.48 10.36 0.23
C GLY A 18 -21.82 9.05 -0.52
N ASP A 19 -22.46 9.12 -1.69
CA ASP A 19 -23.08 7.96 -2.35
C ASP A 19 -22.44 7.62 -3.71
N THR A 20 -21.16 7.97 -3.88
CA THR A 20 -20.41 7.62 -5.08
C THR A 20 -19.84 6.20 -4.99
N TRP A 21 -19.85 5.47 -6.11
CA TRP A 21 -19.27 4.12 -6.20
C TRP A 21 -17.79 4.08 -5.76
N VAL A 22 -17.08 5.20 -5.93
CA VAL A 22 -15.67 5.36 -5.55
C VAL A 22 -15.50 5.33 -4.02
N GLU A 23 -16.39 5.98 -3.29
CA GLU A 23 -16.37 6.00 -1.83
C GLU A 23 -16.78 4.64 -1.24
N GLN A 24 -17.77 3.98 -1.83
CA GLN A 24 -18.14 2.61 -1.44
C GLN A 24 -16.97 1.63 -1.59
N VAL A 25 -16.23 1.71 -2.70
CA VAL A 25 -15.03 0.88 -2.91
C VAL A 25 -13.92 1.24 -1.92
N SER A 26 -13.68 2.52 -1.67
CA SER A 26 -12.73 2.97 -0.66
C SER A 26 -13.06 2.43 0.73
N ASN A 27 -14.34 2.48 1.12
CA ASN A 27 -14.83 1.93 2.38
C ASN A 27 -14.53 0.44 2.52
N ILE A 28 -14.61 -0.34 1.44
CA ILE A 28 -14.21 -1.75 1.45
C ILE A 28 -12.70 -1.90 1.63
N ILE A 29 -11.89 -1.11 0.93
CA ILE A 29 -10.41 -1.22 0.96
C ILE A 29 -9.87 -0.99 2.38
N VAL A 30 -10.38 0.03 3.08
CA VAL A 30 -9.93 0.42 4.42
C VAL A 30 -10.49 -0.50 5.52
N GLN A 31 -11.39 -1.43 5.20
CA GLN A 31 -11.82 -2.44 6.17
C GLN A 31 -10.61 -3.24 6.66
N PRO A 32 -10.58 -3.62 7.96
CA PRO A 32 -9.41 -4.23 8.56
C PRO A 32 -8.84 -5.44 7.82
N ILE A 33 -9.74 -6.31 7.35
CA ILE A 33 -9.39 -7.55 6.66
C ILE A 33 -8.80 -7.25 5.28
N PHE A 34 -9.39 -6.34 4.52
CA PHE A 34 -8.92 -5.98 3.19
C PHE A 34 -7.58 -5.24 3.27
N THR A 35 -7.48 -4.25 4.15
CA THR A 35 -6.22 -3.53 4.40
C THR A 35 -5.08 -4.50 4.74
N LEU A 36 -5.31 -5.47 5.62
CA LEU A 36 -4.33 -6.50 5.95
C LEU A 36 -3.94 -7.33 4.71
N ILE A 37 -4.93 -7.83 3.95
CA ILE A 37 -4.69 -8.63 2.74
C ILE A 37 -3.86 -7.85 1.72
N LEU A 38 -4.22 -6.60 1.42
CA LEU A 38 -3.48 -5.77 0.47
C LEU A 38 -2.05 -5.52 0.96
N THR A 39 -1.88 -5.24 2.25
CA THR A 39 -0.55 -5.05 2.85
C THR A 39 0.30 -6.32 2.69
N CYS A 40 -0.26 -7.50 2.96
CA CYS A 40 0.41 -8.78 2.75
C CYS A 40 0.79 -9.01 1.27
N LEU A 41 -0.13 -8.78 0.33
CA LEU A 41 0.12 -8.94 -1.10
C LEU A 41 1.25 -8.03 -1.59
N THR A 42 1.30 -6.80 -1.09
CA THR A 42 2.39 -5.85 -1.35
C THR A 42 3.74 -6.40 -0.91
N PHE A 43 3.89 -6.80 0.35
CA PHE A 43 5.20 -7.26 0.85
C PHE A 43 5.62 -8.61 0.25
N LEU A 44 4.70 -9.57 0.17
CA LEU A 44 4.99 -10.89 -0.41
C LEU A 44 5.37 -10.75 -1.88
N GLY A 45 4.59 -10.02 -2.67
CA GLY A 45 4.86 -9.89 -4.10
C GLY A 45 6.16 -9.13 -4.40
N PHE A 46 6.53 -8.13 -3.57
CA PHE A 46 7.84 -7.50 -3.69
C PHE A 46 8.99 -8.44 -3.35
N VAL A 47 8.86 -9.30 -2.33
CA VAL A 47 9.87 -10.33 -2.06
C VAL A 47 10.04 -11.27 -3.25
N TYR A 48 8.95 -11.72 -3.86
CA TYR A 48 9.03 -12.53 -5.08
C TYR A 48 9.68 -11.79 -6.26
N GLN A 49 9.46 -10.47 -6.37
CA GLN A 49 10.07 -9.63 -7.39
C GLN A 49 11.58 -9.52 -7.22
N LEU A 50 12.11 -9.50 -5.98
CA LEU A 50 13.55 -9.42 -5.70
C LEU A 50 14.35 -10.61 -6.27
N TYR A 51 13.73 -11.77 -6.41
CA TYR A 51 14.36 -12.96 -7.02
C TYR A 51 14.30 -12.96 -8.55
N SER A 52 13.67 -11.96 -9.17
CA SER A 52 13.45 -11.91 -10.63
C SER A 52 14.25 -10.77 -11.26
N LYS A 53 14.99 -11.08 -12.33
CA LYS A 53 15.76 -10.08 -13.10
C LYS A 53 14.89 -9.08 -13.87
N LYS A 54 13.63 -9.43 -14.13
CA LYS A 54 12.64 -8.62 -14.84
C LYS A 54 11.39 -8.48 -13.97
N ILE A 55 10.58 -7.46 -14.24
CA ILE A 55 9.26 -7.33 -13.62
C ILE A 55 8.44 -8.59 -13.94
N ASN A 56 7.95 -9.24 -12.89
CA ASN A 56 7.13 -10.44 -12.97
C ASN A 56 5.69 -10.15 -12.53
N ALA A 57 4.80 -11.14 -12.66
CA ALA A 57 3.41 -10.99 -12.25
C ALA A 57 3.25 -10.64 -10.75
N ALA A 58 4.10 -11.19 -9.88
CA ALA A 58 4.05 -10.93 -8.44
C ALA A 58 4.41 -9.46 -8.11
N GLY A 59 5.40 -8.89 -8.79
CA GLY A 59 5.76 -7.47 -8.64
C GLY A 59 4.65 -6.54 -9.13
N ILE A 60 3.96 -6.89 -10.22
CA ILE A 60 2.79 -6.14 -10.71
C ILE A 60 1.67 -6.20 -9.68
N ILE A 61 1.35 -7.38 -9.15
CA ILE A 61 0.32 -7.56 -8.12
C ILE A 61 0.67 -6.78 -6.84
N ALA A 62 1.92 -6.81 -6.40
CA ALA A 62 2.39 -6.04 -5.24
C ALA A 62 2.22 -4.54 -5.45
N THR A 63 2.62 -4.04 -6.62
CA THR A 63 2.53 -2.62 -6.97
C THR A 63 1.07 -2.17 -7.07
N LEU A 64 0.20 -2.97 -7.69
CA LEU A 64 -1.23 -2.71 -7.75
C LEU A 64 -1.87 -2.73 -6.35
N SER A 65 -1.53 -3.72 -5.53
CA SER A 65 -2.04 -3.81 -4.15
C SER A 65 -1.60 -2.60 -3.33
N LEU A 66 -0.35 -2.16 -3.50
CA LEU A 66 0.18 -0.97 -2.84
C LEU A 66 -0.60 0.29 -3.26
N LEU A 67 -0.83 0.46 -4.56
CA LEU A 67 -1.58 1.60 -5.09
C LEU A 67 -3.04 1.59 -4.64
N ILE A 68 -3.73 0.45 -4.71
CA ILE A 68 -5.12 0.32 -4.28
C ILE A 68 -5.24 0.63 -2.79
N LEU A 69 -4.35 0.08 -1.95
CA LEU A 69 -4.30 0.36 -0.52
C LEU A 69 -4.20 1.86 -0.27
N PHE A 70 -3.19 2.51 -0.85
CA PHE A 70 -2.93 3.93 -0.64
C PHE A 70 -4.10 4.81 -1.14
N LEU A 71 -4.65 4.49 -2.32
CA LEU A 71 -5.79 5.22 -2.89
C LEU A 71 -7.07 5.08 -2.04
N GLY A 72 -7.33 3.91 -1.46
CA GLY A 72 -8.47 3.71 -0.55
C GLY A 72 -8.42 4.70 0.61
N PHE A 73 -7.31 4.73 1.34
CA PHE A 73 -7.16 5.70 2.44
C PHE A 73 -7.22 7.15 1.95
N LEU A 74 -6.63 7.47 0.78
CA LEU A 74 -6.63 8.82 0.22
C LEU A 74 -8.05 9.31 -0.08
N ILE A 75 -8.88 8.46 -0.69
CA ILE A 75 -10.29 8.77 -0.98
C ILE A 75 -11.08 8.95 0.33
N GLN A 76 -10.77 8.17 1.36
CA GLN A 76 -11.40 8.32 2.68
C GLN A 76 -10.98 9.60 3.42
N GLY A 77 -10.04 10.37 2.87
CA GLY A 77 -9.50 11.58 3.51
C GLY A 77 -8.68 11.27 4.77
N ASN A 78 -8.39 10.00 5.04
CA ASN A 78 -7.76 9.53 6.26
C ASN A 78 -6.23 9.40 6.12
N VAL A 79 -5.63 10.18 5.22
CA VAL A 79 -4.17 10.14 4.96
C VAL A 79 -3.55 11.45 5.39
N ASN A 80 -2.53 11.35 6.24
CA ASN A 80 -1.71 12.47 6.62
C ASN A 80 -0.84 12.96 5.45
N MET A 81 -0.65 14.27 5.31
CA MET A 81 0.21 14.86 4.27
C MET A 81 1.64 14.27 4.29
N HIS A 82 2.17 13.99 5.48
CA HIS A 82 3.47 13.34 5.66
C HIS A 82 3.54 11.96 5.01
N SER A 83 2.48 11.15 5.18
CA SER A 83 2.39 9.82 4.57
C SER A 83 2.40 9.93 3.05
N ILE A 84 1.68 10.89 2.47
CA ILE A 84 1.66 11.12 1.02
C ILE A 84 3.06 11.45 0.48
N LEU A 85 3.77 12.34 1.17
CA LEU A 85 5.10 12.76 0.77
C LEU A 85 6.09 11.58 0.85
N ILE A 86 6.11 10.86 1.98
CA ILE A 86 7.00 9.71 2.19
C ILE A 86 6.70 8.60 1.19
N PHE A 87 5.42 8.28 0.95
CA PHE A 87 4.97 7.31 -0.05
C PHE A 87 5.50 7.66 -1.43
N SER A 88 5.26 8.91 -1.86
CA SER A 88 5.62 9.37 -3.20
C SER A 88 7.13 9.28 -3.43
N ILE A 89 7.94 9.72 -2.46
CA ILE A 89 9.39 9.57 -2.53
C ILE A 89 9.79 8.09 -2.57
N GLY A 90 9.20 7.26 -1.71
CA GLY A 90 9.47 5.83 -1.68
C GLY A 90 9.19 5.14 -3.01
N VAL A 91 8.04 5.41 -3.62
CA VAL A 91 7.68 4.89 -4.95
C VAL A 91 8.63 5.39 -6.02
N ILE A 92 8.99 6.68 -6.03
CA ILE A 92 9.97 7.23 -6.98
C ILE A 92 11.31 6.51 -6.85
N LEU A 93 11.81 6.26 -5.64
CA LEU A 93 13.07 5.53 -5.43
C LEU A 93 12.98 4.08 -5.95
N VAL A 94 11.87 3.38 -5.68
CA VAL A 94 11.65 2.02 -6.21
C VAL A 94 11.59 2.03 -7.74
N VAL A 95 10.94 3.03 -8.35
CA VAL A 95 10.85 3.15 -9.81
C VAL A 95 12.21 3.48 -10.43
N ILE A 96 13.00 4.37 -9.81
CA ILE A 96 14.36 4.70 -10.27
C ILE A 96 15.24 3.44 -10.28
N GLU A 97 15.14 2.59 -9.26
CA GLU A 97 15.87 1.33 -9.19
C GLU A 97 15.54 0.40 -10.38
N LEU A 98 14.35 0.48 -11.00
CA LEU A 98 14.06 -0.33 -12.19
C LEU A 98 14.94 0.04 -13.41
N PHE A 99 15.56 1.23 -13.39
CA PHE A 99 16.46 1.72 -14.44
C PHE A 99 17.95 1.64 -14.04
N VAL A 100 18.26 1.45 -12.76
CA VAL A 100 19.62 1.42 -12.22
C VAL A 100 19.93 0.01 -11.73
N VAL A 101 21.10 -0.53 -12.06
CA VAL A 101 21.51 -1.84 -11.52
C VAL A 101 22.18 -1.59 -10.15
N GLY A 102 21.45 -1.76 -9.04
CA GLY A 102 22.07 -1.48 -7.72
C GLY A 102 21.43 -2.07 -6.46
N ALA A 103 20.18 -2.51 -6.47
CA ALA A 103 19.30 -2.90 -5.34
C ALA A 103 19.18 -1.89 -4.17
N VAL A 104 20.16 -1.02 -3.93
CA VAL A 104 20.26 -0.13 -2.78
C VAL A 104 19.15 0.91 -2.77
N ILE A 105 18.88 1.55 -3.91
CA ILE A 105 17.88 2.63 -4.00
C ILE A 105 16.49 2.03 -3.77
N GLY A 106 16.23 0.86 -4.35
CA GLY A 106 15.00 0.11 -4.15
C GLY A 106 14.74 -0.26 -2.69
N ILE A 107 15.75 -0.71 -1.95
CA ILE A 107 15.60 -1.05 -0.51
C ILE A 107 15.21 0.20 0.30
N ILE A 108 15.86 1.33 0.06
CA ILE A 108 15.52 2.59 0.74
C ILE A 108 14.07 2.98 0.40
N GLY A 109 13.69 2.89 -0.88
CA GLY A 109 12.32 3.13 -1.31
C GLY A 109 11.29 2.24 -0.60
N MET A 110 11.60 0.94 -0.44
CA MET A 110 10.75 0.00 0.29
C MET A 110 10.62 0.32 1.77
N ILE A 111 11.69 0.80 2.42
CA ILE A 111 11.63 1.26 3.82
C ILE A 111 10.71 2.48 3.93
N LEU A 112 10.86 3.47 3.04
CA LEU A 112 9.98 4.63 3.03
C LEU A 112 8.52 4.26 2.80
N ILE A 113 8.25 3.36 1.85
CA ILE A 113 6.90 2.82 1.62
C ILE A 113 6.35 2.16 2.88
N THR A 114 7.15 1.34 3.56
CA THR A 114 6.75 0.67 4.81
C THR A 114 6.38 1.68 5.89
N ILE A 115 7.22 2.70 6.10
CA ILE A 115 6.95 3.79 7.05
C ILE A 115 5.65 4.50 6.67
N SER A 116 5.47 4.84 5.39
CA SER A 116 4.24 5.48 4.94
C SER A 116 3.00 4.62 5.19
N ILE A 117 3.09 3.29 5.01
CA ILE A 117 1.95 2.41 5.26
C ILE A 117 1.59 2.43 6.74
N THR A 118 2.58 2.40 7.63
CA THR A 118 2.30 2.45 9.08
C THR A 118 1.60 3.74 9.51
N THR A 119 1.79 4.84 8.79
CA THR A 119 1.19 6.15 9.09
C THR A 119 -0.05 6.48 8.24
N LEU A 120 -0.61 5.49 7.54
CA LEU A 120 -1.93 5.60 6.89
C LEU A 120 -3.05 5.54 7.94
N GLY A 121 -4.15 6.26 7.71
CA GLY A 121 -5.30 6.23 8.61
C GLY A 121 -5.08 6.94 9.95
N ASP A 122 -6.15 6.95 10.74
CA ASP A 122 -6.14 7.52 12.10
C ASP A 122 -5.54 6.56 13.14
N ASN A 123 -5.55 5.25 12.87
CA ASN A 123 -5.15 4.23 13.84
C ASN A 123 -3.76 3.65 13.51
N LEU A 124 -2.73 4.31 14.06
CA LEU A 124 -1.33 3.90 13.94
C LEU A 124 -1.10 2.45 14.39
N LEU A 125 -1.70 2.04 15.52
CA LEU A 125 -1.50 0.70 16.07
C LEU A 125 -2.07 -0.37 15.14
N PHE A 126 -3.22 -0.10 14.53
CA PHE A 126 -3.85 -1.00 13.58
C PHE A 126 -2.99 -1.19 12.31
N MET A 127 -2.52 -0.10 11.71
CA MET A 127 -1.66 -0.18 10.52
C MET A 127 -0.31 -0.82 10.83
N LEU A 128 0.28 -0.50 11.97
CA LEU A 128 1.53 -1.11 12.42
C LEU A 128 1.36 -2.61 12.65
N ALA A 129 0.24 -3.06 13.22
CA ALA A 129 -0.07 -4.48 13.34
C ALA A 129 -0.17 -5.17 11.97
N ASN A 130 -0.83 -4.55 10.98
CA ASN A 130 -0.92 -5.09 9.63
C ASN A 130 0.47 -5.27 8.99
N VAL A 131 1.33 -4.25 9.12
CA VAL A 131 2.71 -4.31 8.61
C VAL A 131 3.50 -5.42 9.31
N ILE A 132 3.39 -5.55 10.64
CA ILE A 132 4.07 -6.63 11.37
C ILE A 132 3.62 -8.01 10.87
N VAL A 133 2.32 -8.23 10.73
CA VAL A 133 1.78 -9.50 10.22
C VAL A 133 2.29 -9.78 8.80
N ALA A 134 2.25 -8.77 7.93
CA ALA A 134 2.76 -8.89 6.56
C ALA A 134 4.27 -9.19 6.52
N LEU A 135 5.07 -8.56 7.38
CA LEU A 135 6.51 -8.82 7.47
C LEU A 135 6.80 -10.24 8.00
N ILE A 136 6.06 -10.72 8.99
CA ILE A 136 6.19 -12.10 9.49
C ILE A 136 5.92 -13.09 8.35
N LEU A 137 4.81 -12.93 7.62
CA LEU A 137 4.48 -13.79 6.49
C LEU A 137 5.53 -13.70 5.38
N THR A 138 6.07 -12.51 5.15
CA THR A 138 7.12 -12.26 4.15
C THR A 138 8.42 -12.96 4.52
N ILE A 139 8.80 -12.98 5.79
CA ILE A 139 9.99 -13.72 6.28
C ILE A 139 9.77 -15.23 6.11
N VAL A 140 8.59 -15.74 6.45
CA VAL A 140 8.26 -17.17 6.24
C VAL A 140 8.36 -17.53 4.75
N GLU A 141 7.78 -16.72 3.88
CA GLU A 141 7.79 -16.92 2.44
C GLU A 141 9.21 -16.84 1.85
N TRP A 142 10.02 -15.89 2.34
CA TRP A 142 11.43 -15.77 1.99
C TRP A 142 12.21 -17.05 2.30
N GLU A 143 12.04 -17.59 3.51
CA GLU A 143 12.71 -18.83 3.93
C GLU A 143 12.34 -20.01 3.02
N ILE A 144 11.07 -20.12 2.62
CA ILE A 144 10.58 -21.13 1.66
C ILE A 144 11.28 -20.94 0.30
N LEU A 145 11.34 -19.70 -0.21
CA LEU A 145 11.96 -19.41 -1.51
C LEU A 145 13.45 -19.74 -1.55
N VAL A 146 14.19 -19.42 -0.49
CA VAL A 146 15.63 -19.72 -0.40
C VAL A 146 15.86 -21.21 -0.25
N LYS A 147 15.18 -21.86 0.70
CA LYS A 147 15.49 -23.25 1.10
C LYS A 147 14.91 -24.30 0.16
N ILE A 148 13.71 -24.07 -0.38
CA ILE A 148 12.99 -25.08 -1.16
C ILE A 148 13.25 -24.89 -2.66
N PHE A 149 13.23 -23.64 -3.15
CA PHE A 149 13.38 -23.37 -4.59
C PHE A 149 14.81 -23.08 -5.02
N ASN A 150 15.77 -23.05 -4.09
CA ASN A 150 17.19 -22.77 -4.34
C ASN A 150 17.40 -21.47 -5.14
N ARG A 151 16.46 -20.52 -5.03
CA ARG A 151 16.50 -19.26 -5.78
C ARG A 151 17.58 -18.38 -5.16
N LYS A 152 18.61 -18.08 -5.94
CA LYS A 152 19.61 -17.09 -5.57
C LYS A 152 19.11 -15.72 -6.01
N ILE A 153 19.24 -14.73 -5.13
CA ILE A 153 18.98 -13.33 -5.49
C ILE A 153 20.01 -12.95 -6.55
N PRO A 154 19.62 -12.57 -7.77
CA PRO A 154 20.56 -12.30 -8.86
C PRO A 154 21.43 -11.05 -8.65
N PHE A 155 21.17 -10.29 -7.57
CA PHE A 155 21.82 -9.01 -7.25
C PHE A 155 23.06 -9.13 -6.36
N PHE A 156 23.29 -10.29 -5.74
CA PHE A 156 24.57 -10.61 -5.10
C PHE A 156 25.25 -11.69 -5.94
N GLY A 157 26.20 -11.24 -6.77
CA GLY A 157 27.07 -12.12 -7.57
C GLY A 157 27.86 -13.10 -6.72
#